data_AF-A0A3N5RKY5-F1
#
_entry.id   AF-A0A3N5RKY5-F1
#
_cell.length_a   1.000
_cell.length_b   1.000
_cell.length_c   1.000
_cell.angle_alpha   90.00
_cell.angle_beta   90.00
_cell.angle_gamma   90.00
#
_symmetry.space_group_name_H-M   'P 1'
#
loop_
_entity.id
_entity.type
_entity.pdbx_description
1 polymer ?
#
loop_
_entity_poly.entity_id
_entity_poly.type
_entity_poly.pdbx_seq_one_letter_code
_entity_poly.pdbx_strand_id
1 'polypeptide(L)'
;MRTAQTPVGDFRSMMKPSNEFLQIVYGYWARRFGCDREDFLHPGTLVIQEDQLNGTGKIHLYHIDRMSIVRADPSLICQAGLSNGYDRDAGSLTVSLLQELIGVEVDTTFLDCYLDARDFKCFAARGNFTTRRLYGENDNPHLLNLYQACTEEDLDEAAINVDEPDPVIYGMFDGNQLVAYASHRYWEDVIADIGVLIHPGYRGRGLGKAVVSALCEWCIENEVV
;
A
#
# COMPACT_ATOMS: atom_id res chain seq x y z
N MET A 1 31.45 -13.48 14.48
CA MET A 1 30.95 -13.15 13.13
C MET A 1 29.62 -12.43 13.32
N ARG A 2 29.61 -11.10 13.28
CA ARG A 2 28.39 -10.29 13.43
C ARG A 2 27.83 -10.05 12.02
N THR A 3 26.62 -10.53 11.78
CA THR A 3 25.84 -10.22 10.58
C THR A 3 25.46 -8.74 10.62
N ALA A 4 25.95 -7.98 9.65
CA ALA A 4 25.59 -6.58 9.47
C ALA A 4 24.15 -6.53 8.93
N GLN A 5 23.21 -6.10 9.76
CA GLN A 5 21.92 -5.63 9.29
C GLN A 5 22.15 -4.37 8.45
N THR A 6 21.72 -4.40 7.20
CA THR A 6 21.66 -3.21 6.35
C THR A 6 20.60 -2.27 6.93
N PRO A 7 20.90 -0.99 7.18
CA PRO A 7 19.89 -0.05 7.65
C PRO A 7 18.85 0.12 6.55
N VAL A 8 17.57 -0.08 6.89
CA VAL A 8 16.45 0.42 6.08
C VAL A 8 16.64 1.94 6.04
N GLY A 9 16.95 2.46 4.85
CA GLY A 9 17.26 3.87 4.66
C GLY A 9 16.13 4.77 5.17
N ASP A 10 16.50 5.83 5.86
CA ASP A 10 15.60 6.91 6.25
C ASP A 10 15.14 7.66 4.99
N PHE A 11 14.02 7.25 4.40
CA PHE A 11 13.43 7.86 3.21
C PHE A 11 12.75 9.22 3.50
N ARG A 12 12.85 9.76 4.72
CA ARG A 12 12.01 10.87 5.20
C ARG A 12 12.59 12.26 4.98
N SER A 13 13.03 12.57 3.76
CA SER A 13 13.02 13.95 3.28
C SER A 13 11.77 14.17 2.43
N MET A 14 10.59 13.98 3.02
CA MET A 14 9.32 14.30 2.36
C MET A 14 9.11 15.81 2.39
N MET A 15 8.87 16.40 1.21
CA MET A 15 8.33 17.75 1.10
C MET A 15 7.03 17.84 1.93
N LYS A 16 6.71 19.02 2.45
CA LYS A 16 5.44 19.21 3.16
C LYS A 16 4.28 18.81 2.23
N PRO A 17 3.34 17.95 2.68
CA PRO A 17 2.18 17.57 1.87
C PRO A 17 1.40 18.81 1.43
N SER A 18 0.75 18.75 0.25
CA SER A 18 -0.17 19.83 -0.14
C SER A 18 -1.28 19.97 0.87
N ASN A 19 -1.89 21.16 0.89
CA ASN A 19 -3.17 21.32 1.56
C ASN A 19 -4.22 20.34 1.00
N GLU A 20 -4.23 20.07 -0.30
CA GLU A 20 -5.14 19.10 -0.92
C GLU A 20 -4.89 17.66 -0.45
N PHE A 21 -3.63 17.21 -0.43
CA PHE A 21 -3.24 15.90 0.11
C PHE A 21 -3.66 15.74 1.57
N LEU A 22 -3.42 16.75 2.41
CA LEU A 22 -3.87 16.77 3.80
C LEU A 22 -5.40 16.64 3.91
N GLN A 23 -6.14 17.27 3.00
CA GLN A 23 -7.61 17.26 3.05
C GLN A 23 -8.20 15.96 2.53
N ILE A 24 -7.61 15.36 1.49
CA ILE A 24 -8.13 14.16 0.84
C ILE A 24 -7.63 12.90 1.55
N VAL A 25 -6.31 12.67 1.56
CA VAL A 25 -5.71 11.43 2.08
C VAL A 25 -5.86 11.35 3.59
N TYR A 26 -5.35 12.34 4.34
CA TYR A 26 -5.53 12.33 5.80
C TYR A 26 -6.99 12.57 6.19
N GLY A 27 -7.77 13.31 5.39
CA GLY A 27 -9.20 13.43 5.63
C GLY A 27 -9.95 12.11 5.53
N TYR A 28 -9.60 11.25 4.57
CA TYR A 28 -10.13 9.90 4.47
C TYR A 28 -9.77 9.07 5.70
N TRP A 29 -8.50 8.99 6.06
CA TRP A 29 -8.05 8.18 7.20
C TRP A 29 -8.53 8.71 8.56
N ALA A 30 -8.55 10.03 8.74
CA ALA A 30 -9.12 10.68 9.92
C ALA A 30 -10.59 10.28 10.12
N ARG A 31 -11.40 10.30 9.06
CA ARG A 31 -12.80 9.82 9.13
C ARG A 31 -12.88 8.34 9.44
N ARG A 32 -12.04 7.52 8.81
CA ARG A 32 -12.02 6.07 9.00
C ARG A 32 -11.68 5.66 10.43
N PHE A 33 -10.73 6.36 11.06
CA PHE A 33 -10.22 6.01 12.38
C PHE A 33 -10.74 6.89 13.52
N GLY A 34 -11.49 7.94 13.21
CA GLY A 34 -12.05 8.86 14.20
C GLY A 34 -11.00 9.73 14.91
N CYS A 35 -9.98 10.19 14.19
CA CYS A 35 -8.93 11.07 14.69
C CYS A 35 -8.84 12.39 13.90
N ASP A 36 -7.96 13.31 14.31
CA ASP A 36 -7.75 14.56 13.59
C ASP A 36 -6.75 14.38 12.45
N ARG A 37 -6.89 15.16 11.37
CA ARG A 37 -6.01 15.07 10.19
C ARG A 37 -4.58 15.48 10.53
N GLU A 38 -4.44 16.39 11.46
CA GLU A 38 -3.17 16.89 11.97
C GLU A 38 -2.40 15.83 12.75
N ASP A 39 -3.06 14.79 13.28
CA ASP A 39 -2.39 13.72 14.02
C ASP A 39 -1.39 12.95 13.12
N PHE A 40 -1.68 12.78 11.84
CA PHE A 40 -0.79 12.09 10.88
C PHE A 40 0.54 12.83 10.63
N LEU A 41 0.62 14.13 10.96
CA LEU A 41 1.84 14.93 10.83
C LEU A 41 2.84 14.71 11.98
N HIS A 42 2.41 14.01 13.03
CA HIS A 42 3.16 13.80 14.24
C HIS A 42 3.47 12.31 14.47
N PRO A 43 4.66 11.98 14.96
CA PRO A 43 4.91 10.66 15.53
C PRO A 43 3.94 10.38 16.66
N GLY A 44 3.44 9.16 16.75
CA GLY A 44 2.50 8.74 17.78
C GLY A 44 1.74 7.48 17.39
N THR A 45 0.98 6.95 18.33
CA THR A 45 0.18 5.74 18.14
C THR A 45 -1.25 5.98 18.57
N LEU A 46 -2.21 5.76 17.67
CA LEU A 46 -3.63 5.67 18.01
C LEU A 46 -4.00 4.22 18.25
N VAL A 47 -4.44 3.92 19.46
CA VAL A 47 -4.95 2.60 19.83
C VAL A 47 -6.46 2.65 19.82
N ILE A 48 -7.06 1.73 19.08
CA ILE A 48 -8.51 1.55 18.97
C ILE A 48 -8.82 0.12 19.42
N GLN A 49 -9.44 0.01 20.59
CA GLN A 49 -10.06 -1.24 21.01
C GLN A 49 -11.27 -1.53 20.13
N GLU A 50 -11.26 -2.69 19.48
CA GLU A 50 -12.30 -3.03 18.52
C GLU A 50 -13.16 -4.18 19.01
N ASP A 51 -14.38 -3.85 19.45
CA ASP A 51 -15.34 -4.84 19.96
C ASP A 51 -15.64 -5.95 18.93
N GLN A 52 -15.55 -5.64 17.64
CA GLN A 52 -15.74 -6.62 16.55
C GLN A 52 -14.63 -7.68 16.48
N LEU A 53 -13.44 -7.37 17.01
CA LEU A 53 -12.31 -8.28 17.10
C LEU A 53 -12.26 -9.05 18.42
N ASN A 54 -13.23 -8.86 19.32
CA ASN A 54 -13.22 -9.50 20.63
C ASN A 54 -13.22 -11.04 20.54
N GLY A 55 -12.21 -11.67 21.14
CA GLY A 55 -12.00 -13.11 21.13
C GLY A 55 -11.37 -13.66 19.85
N THR A 56 -10.97 -12.80 18.91
CA THR A 56 -10.33 -13.23 17.66
C THR A 56 -8.83 -13.39 17.79
N GLY A 57 -8.21 -12.76 18.80
CA GLY A 57 -6.75 -12.73 18.94
C GLY A 57 -6.04 -11.97 17.81
N LYS A 58 -6.74 -11.08 17.10
CA LYS A 58 -6.19 -10.32 15.96
C LYS A 58 -5.78 -8.90 16.33
N ILE A 59 -4.74 -8.44 15.66
CA ILE A 59 -4.28 -7.05 15.66
C ILE A 59 -4.01 -6.61 14.23
N HIS A 60 -4.50 -5.45 13.87
CA HIS A 60 -4.13 -4.75 12.64
C HIS A 60 -3.28 -3.54 13.01
N LEU A 61 -2.09 -3.46 12.44
CA LEU A 61 -1.18 -2.33 12.58
C LEU A 61 -1.08 -1.61 11.22
N TYR A 62 -1.51 -0.36 11.20
CA TYR A 62 -1.40 0.53 10.05
C TYR A 62 -0.28 1.55 10.29
N HIS A 63 0.50 1.83 9.25
CA HIS A 63 1.45 2.93 9.25
C HIS A 63 1.06 3.95 8.19
N ILE A 64 0.65 5.14 8.65
CA ILE A 64 0.21 6.24 7.78
C ILE A 64 1.12 7.43 8.07
N ASP A 65 2.06 7.65 7.15
CA ASP A 65 3.15 8.61 7.26
C ASP A 65 3.94 8.51 8.60
N ARG A 66 3.66 9.39 9.56
CA ARG A 66 4.37 9.46 10.84
C ARG A 66 3.60 8.78 11.97
N MET A 67 2.35 8.42 11.77
CA MET A 67 1.49 7.85 12.79
C MET A 67 1.30 6.35 12.61
N SER A 68 1.27 5.62 13.72
CA SER A 68 0.84 4.22 13.75
C SER A 68 -0.59 4.13 14.29
N ILE A 69 -1.38 3.20 13.76
CA ILE A 69 -2.74 2.93 14.26
C ILE A 69 -2.85 1.45 14.57
N VAL A 70 -3.22 1.14 15.81
CA VAL A 70 -3.39 -0.21 16.32
C VAL A 70 -4.89 -0.45 16.50
N ARG A 71 -5.45 -1.36 15.71
CA ARG A 71 -6.81 -1.88 15.91
C ARG A 71 -6.70 -3.32 16.39
N ALA A 72 -7.28 -3.64 17.54
CA ALA A 72 -7.03 -4.94 18.14
C ALA A 72 -8.19 -5.45 19.00
N ASP A 73 -8.19 -6.76 19.17
CA ASP A 73 -8.92 -7.45 20.22
C ASP A 73 -8.66 -6.75 21.58
N PRO A 74 -9.71 -6.36 22.33
CA PRO A 74 -9.56 -5.67 23.62
C PRO A 74 -8.67 -6.41 24.63
N SER A 75 -8.67 -7.75 24.59
CA SER A 75 -7.82 -8.56 25.47
C SER A 75 -6.34 -8.37 25.19
N LEU A 76 -5.95 -8.23 23.91
CA LEU A 76 -4.57 -8.01 23.49
C LEU A 76 -4.09 -6.59 23.81
N ILE A 77 -4.96 -5.58 23.71
CA ILE A 77 -4.65 -4.22 24.16
C ILE A 77 -4.35 -4.19 25.66
N CYS A 78 -5.17 -4.88 26.45
CA CYS A 78 -4.95 -5.01 27.90
C CYS A 78 -3.63 -5.75 28.20
N GLN A 79 -3.34 -6.83 27.48
CA GLN A 79 -2.09 -7.59 27.64
C GLN A 79 -0.85 -6.76 27.28
N ALA A 80 -0.95 -5.96 26.21
CA ALA A 80 0.12 -5.07 25.76
C ALA A 80 0.38 -3.90 26.72
N GLY A 81 -0.49 -3.65 27.69
CA GLY A 81 -0.47 -2.45 28.52
C GLY A 81 -0.74 -1.16 27.73
N LEU A 82 -1.37 -1.26 26.55
CA LEU A 82 -1.70 -0.12 25.71
C LEU A 82 -3.00 0.53 26.18
N SER A 83 -3.04 1.85 26.18
CA SER A 83 -4.25 2.62 26.52
C SER A 83 -5.01 3.00 25.26
N ASN A 84 -6.34 2.91 25.29
CA ASN A 84 -7.18 3.35 24.17
C ASN A 84 -7.07 4.87 23.95
N GLY A 85 -7.04 5.30 22.69
CA GLY A 85 -6.86 6.69 22.30
C GLY A 85 -5.49 6.99 21.70
N TYR A 86 -5.25 8.26 21.40
CA TYR A 86 -4.01 8.71 20.77
C TYR A 86 -2.94 9.05 21.81
N ASP A 87 -1.80 8.38 21.70
CA ASP A 87 -0.59 8.66 22.48
C ASP A 87 0.47 9.29 21.58
N ARG A 88 0.72 10.59 21.80
CA ARG A 88 1.74 11.39 21.10
C ARG A 88 3.15 11.16 21.65
N ASP A 89 3.27 10.72 22.90
CA ASP A 89 4.53 10.63 23.62
C ASP A 89 5.21 9.27 23.44
N ALA A 90 4.43 8.21 23.24
CA ALA A 90 4.95 6.84 23.02
C ALA A 90 5.67 6.65 21.67
N GLY A 91 5.61 7.62 20.76
CA GLY A 91 6.09 7.48 19.39
C GLY A 91 5.27 6.48 18.58
N SER A 92 5.68 6.24 17.34
CA SER A 92 4.97 5.33 16.43
C SER A 92 5.37 3.89 16.72
N LEU A 93 4.40 3.07 17.12
CA LEU A 93 4.61 1.65 17.41
C LEU A 93 5.15 0.92 16.17
N THR A 94 6.05 -0.05 16.35
CA THR A 94 6.57 -0.92 15.30
C THR A 94 6.12 -2.36 15.53
N VAL A 95 6.24 -3.21 14.51
CA VAL A 95 5.97 -4.65 14.62
C VAL A 95 6.79 -5.29 15.74
N SER A 96 8.10 -5.02 15.76
CA SER A 96 8.99 -5.61 16.76
C SER A 96 8.61 -5.21 18.18
N LEU A 97 8.27 -3.94 18.39
CA LEU A 97 7.82 -3.47 19.70
C LEU A 97 6.48 -4.10 20.09
N LEU A 98 5.55 -4.22 19.13
CA LEU A 98 4.28 -4.92 19.39
C LEU A 98 4.54 -6.37 19.79
N GLN A 99 5.34 -7.11 19.05
CA GLN A 99 5.67 -8.52 19.35
C GLN A 99 6.29 -8.69 20.74
N GLU A 100 7.15 -7.75 21.18
CA GLU A 100 7.71 -7.75 22.53
C GLU A 100 6.65 -7.55 23.62
N LEU A 101 5.61 -6.75 23.37
CA LEU A 101 4.57 -6.42 24.35
C LEU A 101 3.55 -7.55 24.57
N ILE A 102 3.15 -8.23 23.49
CA ILE A 102 2.06 -9.23 23.55
C ILE A 102 2.52 -10.66 23.35
N GLY A 103 3.77 -10.89 22.92
CA GLY A 103 4.30 -12.23 22.69
C GLY A 103 3.51 -13.02 21.64
N VAL A 104 2.84 -12.33 20.69
CA VAL A 104 2.15 -12.95 19.55
C VAL A 104 2.94 -12.75 18.28
N GLU A 105 2.78 -13.69 17.35
CA GLU A 105 3.28 -13.54 15.99
C GLU A 105 2.37 -12.58 15.22
N VAL A 106 2.96 -11.58 14.58
CA VAL A 106 2.22 -10.59 13.77
C VAL A 106 2.16 -11.18 12.37
N ASP A 107 0.94 -11.47 11.92
CA ASP A 107 0.70 -12.14 10.63
C ASP A 107 0.97 -11.20 9.46
N THR A 108 0.48 -9.96 9.52
CA THR A 108 0.65 -8.95 8.47
C THR A 108 0.72 -7.53 9.00
N THR A 109 1.38 -6.65 8.25
CA THR A 109 1.33 -5.19 8.43
C THR A 109 1.00 -4.49 7.14
N PHE A 110 0.15 -3.48 7.23
CA PHE A 110 -0.19 -2.61 6.11
C PHE A 110 0.70 -1.36 6.14
N LEU A 111 1.53 -1.23 5.11
CA LEU A 111 2.30 0.00 4.87
C LEU A 111 1.65 0.74 3.71
N ASP A 112 0.93 1.82 4.04
CA ASP A 112 0.29 2.64 3.03
C ASP A 112 1.27 3.73 2.56
N CYS A 113 1.65 3.66 1.28
CA CYS A 113 2.42 4.69 0.61
C CYS A 113 1.50 5.49 -0.31
N TYR A 114 1.69 6.81 -0.37
CA TYR A 114 0.91 7.68 -1.24
C TYR A 114 1.80 8.38 -2.25
N LEU A 115 1.24 8.63 -3.43
CA LEU A 115 1.86 9.42 -4.48
C LEU A 115 1.00 10.66 -4.75
N ASP A 116 1.54 11.84 -4.47
CA ASP A 116 0.96 13.09 -4.94
C ASP A 116 1.42 13.33 -6.39
N ALA A 117 0.50 13.74 -7.27
CA ALA A 117 0.79 14.00 -8.68
C ALA A 117 1.94 15.01 -8.88
N ARG A 118 2.14 15.95 -7.94
CA ARG A 118 3.20 16.97 -8.00
C ARG A 118 4.58 16.40 -7.69
N ASP A 119 4.62 15.27 -6.97
CA ASP A 119 5.85 14.57 -6.60
C ASP A 119 6.20 13.46 -7.60
N PHE A 120 5.29 13.19 -8.54
CA PHE A 120 5.47 12.17 -9.56
C PHE A 120 6.70 12.45 -10.43
N LYS A 121 7.53 11.43 -10.56
CA LYS A 121 8.69 11.42 -11.45
C LYS A 121 8.64 10.15 -12.28
N CYS A 122 8.49 10.34 -13.58
CA CYS A 122 8.45 9.23 -14.51
C CYS A 122 9.71 8.36 -14.40
N PHE A 123 9.52 7.05 -14.43
CA PHE A 123 10.57 6.05 -14.37
C PHE A 123 10.36 5.02 -15.49
N ALA A 124 11.39 4.84 -16.32
CA ALA A 124 11.44 3.80 -17.32
C ALA A 124 12.42 2.68 -16.90
N ALA A 125 11.99 1.43 -17.05
CA ALA A 125 12.88 0.29 -16.85
C ALA A 125 13.95 0.22 -17.96
N ARG A 126 15.11 -0.36 -17.64
CA ARG A 126 16.13 -0.66 -18.65
C ARG A 126 15.75 -1.93 -19.42
N GLY A 127 15.81 -1.87 -20.74
CA GLY A 127 15.48 -3.00 -21.63
C GLY A 127 14.57 -2.56 -22.77
N ASN A 128 14.20 -3.50 -23.64
CA ASN A 128 13.31 -3.25 -24.77
C ASN A 128 11.88 -3.65 -24.40
N PHE A 129 11.32 -2.97 -23.40
CA PHE A 129 9.93 -3.16 -22.99
C PHE A 129 9.04 -2.08 -23.61
N THR A 130 7.78 -2.42 -23.87
CA THR A 130 6.76 -1.45 -24.28
C THR A 130 5.66 -1.38 -23.25
N THR A 131 5.03 -0.22 -23.09
CA THR A 131 3.87 -0.03 -22.20
C THR A 131 2.67 0.42 -22.99
N ARG A 132 1.48 0.00 -22.56
CA ARG A 132 0.20 0.52 -23.07
C ARG A 132 -0.93 0.27 -22.09
N ARG A 133 -2.00 1.05 -22.26
CA ARG A 133 -3.29 0.75 -21.62
C ARG A 133 -3.81 -0.60 -22.10
N LEU A 134 -4.38 -1.37 -21.18
CA LEU A 134 -5.08 -2.61 -21.44
C LEU A 134 -6.59 -2.42 -21.24
N TYR A 135 -7.37 -3.18 -21.99
CA TYR A 135 -8.82 -3.26 -21.84
C TYR A 135 -9.22 -4.71 -21.64
N GLY A 136 -9.92 -5.02 -20.54
CA GLY A 136 -10.28 -6.39 -20.17
C GLY A 136 -10.89 -7.20 -21.32
N GLU A 137 -11.79 -6.60 -22.11
CA GLU A 137 -12.44 -7.25 -23.25
C GLU A 137 -11.47 -7.65 -24.38
N ASN A 138 -10.48 -6.80 -24.68
CA ASN A 138 -9.59 -6.97 -25.83
C ASN A 138 -8.27 -7.65 -25.48
N ASP A 139 -7.84 -7.50 -24.22
CA ASP A 139 -6.53 -7.93 -23.72
C ASP A 139 -6.62 -9.13 -22.78
N ASN A 140 -7.81 -9.73 -22.61
CA ASN A 140 -8.05 -10.89 -21.75
C ASN A 140 -6.98 -11.99 -21.92
N PRO A 141 -6.58 -12.41 -23.15
CA PRO A 141 -5.56 -13.45 -23.28
C PRO A 141 -4.22 -13.07 -22.66
N HIS A 142 -3.81 -11.80 -22.72
CA HIS A 142 -2.57 -11.34 -22.11
C HIS A 142 -2.66 -11.28 -20.59
N LEU A 143 -3.79 -10.79 -20.06
CA LEU A 143 -4.07 -10.74 -18.62
C LEU A 143 -4.09 -12.14 -18.04
N LEU A 144 -4.86 -13.06 -18.63
CA LEU A 144 -4.98 -14.43 -18.17
C LEU A 144 -3.64 -15.17 -18.19
N ASN A 145 -2.83 -14.98 -19.23
CA ASN A 145 -1.48 -15.56 -19.29
C ASN A 145 -0.58 -15.04 -18.15
N LEU A 146 -0.68 -13.77 -17.78
CA LEU A 146 0.06 -13.23 -16.64
C LEU A 146 -0.47 -13.81 -15.32
N TYR A 147 -1.78 -13.85 -15.12
CA TYR A 147 -2.40 -14.37 -13.90
C TYR A 147 -2.05 -15.84 -13.68
N GLN A 148 -2.10 -16.66 -14.74
CA GLN A 148 -1.71 -18.07 -14.69
C GLN A 148 -0.23 -18.30 -14.41
N ALA A 149 0.62 -17.30 -14.66
CA ALA A 149 2.05 -17.37 -14.35
C ALA A 149 2.36 -17.01 -12.89
N CYS A 150 1.40 -16.42 -12.17
CA CYS A 150 1.52 -15.98 -10.78
C CYS A 150 0.85 -16.96 -9.81
N THR A 151 1.20 -16.89 -8.52
CA THR A 151 0.53 -17.68 -7.48
C THR A 151 -0.80 -17.04 -7.09
N GLU A 152 -1.67 -17.80 -6.42
CA GLU A 152 -2.89 -17.23 -5.81
C GLU A 152 -2.56 -16.10 -4.83
N GLU A 153 -1.53 -16.30 -4.01
CA GLU A 153 -1.01 -15.27 -3.08
C GLU A 153 -0.57 -13.99 -3.80
N ASP A 154 0.12 -14.08 -4.94
CA ASP A 154 0.51 -12.89 -5.71
C ASP A 154 -0.73 -12.10 -6.20
N LEU A 155 -1.82 -12.81 -6.55
CA LEU A 155 -3.06 -12.20 -7.04
C LEU A 155 -3.85 -11.54 -5.90
N ASP A 156 -3.93 -12.22 -4.76
CA ASP A 156 -4.58 -11.74 -3.54
C ASP A 156 -3.86 -10.50 -2.99
N GLU A 157 -2.53 -10.51 -2.93
CA GLU A 157 -1.73 -9.35 -2.50
C GLU A 157 -1.85 -8.16 -3.46
N ALA A 158 -1.97 -8.42 -4.77
CA ALA A 158 -2.22 -7.38 -5.76
C ALA A 158 -3.69 -6.91 -5.79
N ALA A 159 -4.57 -7.56 -5.00
CA ALA A 159 -6.00 -7.33 -4.91
C ALA A 159 -6.72 -7.30 -6.27
N ILE A 160 -6.30 -8.21 -7.16
CA ILE A 160 -6.81 -8.35 -8.53
C ILE A 160 -8.06 -9.23 -8.52
N ASN A 161 -9.14 -8.72 -9.13
CA ASN A 161 -10.30 -9.53 -9.48
C ASN A 161 -10.21 -9.92 -10.97
N VAL A 162 -10.08 -11.23 -11.24
CA VAL A 162 -9.94 -11.75 -12.60
C VAL A 162 -11.23 -11.62 -13.41
N ASP A 163 -12.38 -11.75 -12.74
CA ASP A 163 -13.70 -11.70 -13.37
C ASP A 163 -14.18 -10.26 -13.58
N GLU A 164 -13.72 -9.33 -12.74
CA GLU A 164 -14.04 -7.90 -12.81
C GLU A 164 -12.75 -7.06 -12.82
N PRO A 165 -12.07 -6.92 -13.99
CA PRO A 165 -10.85 -6.14 -14.10
C PRO A 165 -11.06 -4.66 -13.77
N ASP A 166 -10.04 -4.03 -13.20
CA ASP A 166 -10.11 -2.62 -12.82
C ASP A 166 -10.32 -1.67 -14.02
N PRO A 167 -10.91 -0.47 -13.81
CA PRO A 167 -11.27 0.45 -14.89
C PRO A 167 -10.08 1.00 -15.69
N VAL A 168 -8.92 1.11 -15.04
CA VAL A 168 -7.70 1.61 -15.66
C VAL A 168 -6.59 0.62 -15.40
N ILE A 169 -6.10 0.00 -16.48
CA ILE A 169 -5.04 -0.99 -16.44
C ILE A 169 -3.94 -0.58 -17.40
N TYR A 170 -2.69 -0.67 -16.96
CA TYR A 170 -1.51 -0.54 -17.77
C TYR A 170 -0.68 -1.82 -17.75
N GLY A 171 -0.28 -2.25 -18.94
CA GLY A 171 0.56 -3.42 -19.14
C GLY A 171 1.92 -3.02 -19.65
N MET A 172 2.94 -3.77 -19.23
CA MET A 172 4.29 -3.73 -19.78
C MET A 172 4.62 -5.07 -20.46
N PHE A 173 5.13 -5.00 -21.68
CA PHE A 173 5.38 -6.15 -22.55
C PHE A 173 6.85 -6.36 -22.86
N ASP A 174 7.25 -7.62 -22.92
CA ASP A 174 8.47 -8.09 -23.59
C ASP A 174 8.06 -8.80 -24.89
N GLY A 175 8.21 -8.11 -26.02
CA GLY A 175 7.62 -8.54 -27.28
C GLY A 175 6.09 -8.62 -27.20
N ASN A 176 5.53 -9.83 -27.28
CA ASN A 176 4.09 -10.07 -27.18
C ASN A 176 3.64 -10.61 -25.80
N GLN A 177 4.59 -10.81 -24.87
CA GLN A 177 4.30 -11.32 -23.54
C GLN A 177 4.04 -10.16 -22.58
N LEU A 178 2.91 -10.18 -21.87
CA LEU A 178 2.67 -9.27 -20.75
C LEU A 178 3.51 -9.74 -19.55
N VAL A 179 4.40 -8.89 -19.06
CA VAL A 179 5.38 -9.24 -18.01
C VAL A 179 5.19 -8.46 -16.72
N ALA A 180 4.45 -7.35 -16.78
CA ALA A 180 4.07 -6.55 -15.63
C ALA A 180 2.75 -5.83 -15.87
N TYR A 181 2.00 -5.64 -14.81
CA TYR A 181 0.66 -5.08 -14.76
C TYR A 181 0.59 -4.07 -13.63
N ALA A 182 -0.04 -2.93 -13.87
CA ALA A 182 -0.53 -2.04 -12.82
C ALA A 182 -1.95 -1.61 -13.14
N SER A 183 -2.74 -1.41 -12.10
CA SER A 183 -4.13 -1.01 -12.19
C SER A 183 -4.44 0.13 -11.23
N HIS A 184 -5.51 0.84 -11.53
CA HIS A 184 -6.05 1.91 -10.71
C HIS A 184 -7.55 1.71 -10.55
N ARG A 185 -8.01 1.76 -9.31
CA ARG A 185 -9.43 1.86 -8.96
C ARG A 185 -9.64 2.88 -7.87
N TYR A 186 -10.79 3.55 -7.88
CA TYR A 186 -11.17 4.39 -6.76
C TYR A 186 -11.58 3.52 -5.56
N TRP A 187 -11.06 3.88 -4.41
CA TRP A 187 -11.45 3.39 -3.10
C TRP A 187 -12.41 4.40 -2.46
N GLU A 188 -13.66 3.99 -2.28
CA GLU A 188 -14.75 4.82 -1.73
C GLU A 188 -14.90 6.19 -2.45
N ASP A 189 -14.54 6.27 -3.74
CA ASP A 189 -14.58 7.51 -4.54
C ASP A 189 -13.71 8.67 -3.99
N VAL A 190 -12.73 8.38 -3.12
CA VAL A 190 -11.88 9.43 -2.49
C VAL A 190 -10.41 9.30 -2.83
N ILE A 191 -9.83 8.11 -2.68
CA ILE A 191 -8.41 7.84 -2.97
C ILE A 191 -8.32 6.70 -3.98
N ALA A 192 -7.26 6.67 -4.77
CA ALA A 192 -7.02 5.58 -5.70
C ALA A 192 -6.15 4.49 -5.05
N ASP A 193 -6.55 3.23 -5.25
CA ASP A 193 -5.76 2.05 -4.96
C ASP A 193 -5.02 1.58 -6.22
N ILE A 194 -3.77 1.15 -6.05
CA ILE A 194 -2.92 0.67 -7.14
C ILE A 194 -2.56 -0.80 -6.92
N GLY A 195 -3.20 -1.68 -7.70
CA GLY A 195 -2.80 -3.09 -7.80
C GLY A 195 -1.60 -3.26 -8.73
N VAL A 196 -0.59 -4.06 -8.34
CA VAL A 196 0.63 -4.30 -9.12
C VAL A 196 0.95 -5.78 -9.16
N LEU A 197 1.15 -6.33 -10.36
CA LEU A 197 1.50 -7.74 -10.54
C LEU A 197 2.64 -7.91 -11.54
N ILE A 198 3.66 -8.70 -11.15
CA ILE A 198 4.86 -8.92 -11.96
C ILE A 198 5.08 -10.41 -12.17
N HIS A 199 5.24 -10.79 -13.45
CA HIS A 199 5.56 -12.15 -13.84
C HIS A 199 6.80 -12.64 -13.07
N PRO A 200 6.79 -13.82 -12.43
CA PRO A 200 7.87 -14.25 -11.53
C PRO A 200 9.27 -14.19 -12.15
N GLY A 201 9.40 -14.63 -13.41
CA GLY A 201 10.67 -14.57 -14.16
C GLY A 201 11.24 -13.16 -14.44
N TYR A 202 10.47 -12.10 -14.22
CA TYR A 202 10.85 -10.71 -14.52
C TYR A 202 11.02 -9.83 -13.26
N ARG A 203 10.87 -10.39 -12.06
CA ARG A 203 11.06 -9.69 -10.79
C ARG A 203 12.49 -9.19 -10.60
N GLY A 204 12.67 -8.16 -9.76
CA GLY A 204 13.98 -7.58 -9.46
C GLY A 204 14.59 -6.72 -10.57
N ARG A 205 13.86 -6.46 -11.66
CA ARG A 205 14.34 -5.68 -12.83
C ARG A 205 13.80 -4.25 -12.89
N GLY A 206 13.07 -3.83 -11.86
CA GLY A 206 12.42 -2.50 -11.80
C GLY A 206 11.13 -2.37 -12.62
N LEU A 207 10.57 -3.47 -13.15
CA LEU A 207 9.38 -3.41 -14.00
C LEU A 207 8.14 -2.93 -13.25
N GLY A 208 7.98 -3.30 -11.97
CA GLY A 208 6.86 -2.83 -11.14
C GLY A 208 6.82 -1.31 -11.04
N LYS A 209 7.96 -0.70 -10.71
CA LYS A 209 8.08 0.76 -10.70
C LYS A 209 7.79 1.39 -12.06
N ALA A 210 8.22 0.76 -13.14
CA ALA A 210 8.02 1.30 -14.49
C ALA A 210 6.57 1.20 -14.98
N VAL A 211 5.87 0.09 -14.70
CA VAL A 211 4.47 -0.06 -15.09
C VAL A 211 3.56 0.84 -14.24
N VAL A 212 3.83 0.96 -12.94
CA VAL A 212 3.14 1.94 -12.06
C VAL A 212 3.43 3.35 -12.54
N SER A 213 4.66 3.66 -12.93
CA SER A 213 4.98 4.97 -13.47
C SER A 213 4.17 5.29 -14.73
N ALA A 214 4.04 4.34 -15.66
CA ALA A 214 3.26 4.54 -16.88
C ALA A 214 1.76 4.70 -16.58
N LEU A 215 1.23 3.95 -15.62
CA LEU A 215 -0.13 4.12 -15.12
C LEU A 215 -0.36 5.52 -14.53
N CYS A 216 0.51 5.94 -13.60
CA CYS A 216 0.38 7.23 -12.94
C CYS A 216 0.52 8.40 -13.91
N GLU A 217 1.44 8.32 -14.87
CA GLU A 217 1.57 9.32 -15.95
C GLU A 217 0.26 9.45 -16.71
N TRP A 218 -0.34 8.33 -17.14
CA TRP A 218 -1.63 8.33 -17.82
C TRP A 218 -2.76 8.90 -16.95
N CYS A 219 -2.85 8.49 -15.69
CA CYS A 219 -3.86 8.98 -14.74
C CYS A 219 -3.77 10.51 -14.54
N ILE A 220 -2.57 11.03 -14.34
CA ILE A 220 -2.33 12.47 -14.16
C ILE A 220 -2.69 13.25 -15.42
N GLU A 221 -2.29 12.77 -16.61
CA GLU A 221 -2.59 13.41 -17.88
C GLU A 221 -4.09 13.44 -18.23
N ASN A 222 -4.86 12.49 -17.70
CA ASN A 222 -6.30 12.35 -17.99
C ASN A 222 -7.19 12.81 -16.82
N GLU A 223 -6.62 13.46 -15.79
CA GLU A 223 -7.35 13.93 -14.61
C GLU A 223 -8.13 12.79 -13.89
N VAL A 224 -7.54 11.60 -13.88
CA VAL A 224 -8.02 10.41 -13.16
C VAL A 224 -7.12 10.20 -11.93
N VAL A 225 -7.22 11.14 -10.99
CA VAL A 225 -6.48 11.17 -9.71
C VAL A 225 -7.39 11.58 -8.55
#